data_AF-A0A822BKD8-F1
#
_entry.id   AF-A0A822BKD8-F1
#
_cell.length_a   1.000
_cell.length_b   1.000
_cell.length_c   1.000
_cell.angle_alpha   90.00
_cell.angle_beta   90.00
_cell.angle_gamma   90.00
#
_symmetry.space_group_name_H-M   'P 1'
#
loop_
_entity.id
_entity.type
_entity.pdbx_description
1 polymer ?
#
loop_
_entity_poly.entity_id
_entity_poly.type
_entity_poly.pdbx_seq_one_letter_code
_entity_poly.pdbx_strand_id
1 'polypeptide(L)'
;MWSSYTCQRSCHSGSCQSFDQKCTQRCNIKRHKCGHKCNLVCYGSEPCPITTCEAIIKVRCPCGSLEKKYSDSNLTSHIEALKIYIENSILARKRQQQQLECDDECHVIQQNKNLTQAFSINLDELRQLPTVYTDFLRDYAKK
;
A
#
# COMPACT_ATOMS: atom_id res chain seq x y z
N MET A 1 -14.99 43.42 2.94
CA MET A 1 -13.64 43.13 3.47
C MET A 1 -13.58 41.65 3.83
N TRP A 2 -13.02 40.81 2.97
CA TRP A 2 -12.53 39.48 3.34
C TRP A 2 -11.16 39.25 2.72
N SER A 3 -10.34 38.61 3.53
CA SER A 3 -8.88 38.65 3.57
C SER A 3 -8.18 38.12 2.32
N SER A 4 -7.10 38.81 1.96
CA SER A 4 -6.03 38.34 1.08
C SER A 4 -5.58 36.93 1.48
N TYR A 5 -5.78 35.95 0.60
CA TYR A 5 -5.13 34.66 0.74
C TYR A 5 -3.73 34.77 0.16
N THR A 6 -2.83 35.23 1.03
CA THR A 6 -1.38 35.28 0.84
C THR A 6 -0.87 33.96 0.27
N CYS A 7 0.03 34.05 -0.70
CA CYS A 7 0.69 32.92 -1.35
C CYS A 7 1.14 31.84 -0.33
N GLN A 8 0.38 30.75 -0.20
CA GLN A 8 0.70 29.61 0.69
C GLN A 8 1.82 28.71 0.13
N ARG A 9 2.68 29.23 -0.76
CA ARG A 9 3.70 28.44 -1.46
C ARG A 9 4.89 28.17 -0.56
N SER A 10 4.86 27.06 0.17
CA SER A 10 6.08 26.36 0.59
C SER A 10 6.65 25.55 -0.60
N CYS A 11 6.88 26.20 -1.75
CA CYS A 11 7.36 25.54 -2.97
C CYS A 11 8.88 25.67 -3.16
N HIS A 12 9.53 26.64 -2.50
CA HIS A 12 10.99 26.76 -2.45
C HIS A 12 11.44 27.31 -1.09
N SER A 13 12.58 26.84 -0.59
CA SER A 13 13.28 27.45 0.54
C SER A 13 14.25 28.49 -0.03
N GLY A 14 13.80 29.74 -0.21
CA GLY A 14 14.60 30.83 -0.80
C GLY A 14 13.75 32.01 -1.29
N SER A 15 14.35 33.02 -1.90
CA SER A 15 13.64 34.14 -2.54
C SER A 15 12.98 33.72 -3.86
N CYS A 16 11.74 34.17 -4.10
CA CYS A 16 10.95 33.81 -5.29
C CYS A 16 11.69 34.13 -6.59
N GLN A 17 11.90 33.13 -7.45
CA GLN A 17 12.19 33.37 -8.86
C GLN A 17 10.98 34.06 -9.52
N SER A 18 11.26 35.02 -10.40
CA SER A 18 10.35 36.00 -10.98
C SER A 18 9.00 35.46 -11.47
N PHE A 19 7.99 36.34 -11.51
CA PHE A 19 6.59 36.05 -11.90
C PHE A 19 6.40 35.31 -13.23
N ASP A 20 7.40 35.32 -14.12
CA ASP A 20 7.37 34.68 -15.44
C ASP A 20 7.81 33.19 -15.46
N GLN A 21 8.30 32.63 -14.35
CA GLN A 21 8.74 31.23 -14.32
C GLN A 21 7.69 30.29 -13.70
N LYS A 22 7.20 29.33 -14.50
CA LYS A 22 6.27 28.29 -14.04
C LYS A 22 6.96 27.37 -13.03
N CYS A 23 6.32 27.16 -11.88
CA CYS A 23 6.82 26.28 -10.83
C CYS A 23 6.91 24.82 -11.32
N THR A 24 8.11 24.23 -11.31
CA THR A 24 8.35 22.85 -11.76
C THR A 24 8.14 21.80 -10.65
N GLN A 25 7.89 22.24 -9.41
CA GLN A 25 7.67 21.36 -8.27
C GLN A 25 6.35 20.60 -8.36
N ARG A 26 6.30 19.44 -7.69
CA ARG A 26 5.07 18.63 -7.60
C ARG A 26 4.09 19.24 -6.61
N CYS A 27 2.84 19.35 -7.03
CA CYS A 27 1.75 19.88 -6.22
C CYS A 27 1.44 18.94 -5.04
N ASN A 28 1.51 19.49 -3.82
CA ASN A 28 1.27 18.75 -2.57
C ASN A 28 -0.18 18.90 -2.04
N ILE A 29 -1.05 19.57 -2.80
CA ILE A 29 -2.46 19.76 -2.45
C ILE A 29 -3.18 18.41 -2.54
N LYS A 30 -4.00 18.09 -1.52
CA LYS A 30 -4.83 16.88 -1.50
C LYS A 30 -6.02 17.03 -2.45
N ARG A 31 -6.27 16.01 -3.28
CA ARG A 31 -7.43 15.95 -4.18
C ARG A 31 -8.71 15.85 -3.35
N HIS A 32 -9.75 16.60 -3.72
CA HIS A 32 -11.02 16.60 -3.00
C HIS A 32 -11.73 15.23 -3.03
N LYS A 33 -11.64 14.49 -4.14
CA LYS A 33 -12.36 13.22 -4.31
C LYS A 33 -11.76 12.03 -3.55
N CYS A 34 -10.44 11.94 -3.44
CA CYS A 34 -9.75 10.76 -2.88
C CYS A 34 -8.72 11.08 -1.79
N GLY A 35 -8.44 12.35 -1.52
CA GLY A 35 -7.49 12.77 -0.48
C GLY A 35 -6.01 12.54 -0.81
N HIS A 36 -5.68 11.87 -1.93
CA HIS A 36 -4.30 11.71 -2.40
C HIS A 36 -3.67 13.04 -2.82
N LYS A 37 -2.33 13.13 -2.70
CA LYS A 37 -1.59 14.30 -3.20
C LYS A 37 -1.71 14.41 -4.72
N CYS A 38 -1.85 15.63 -5.23
CA CYS A 38 -2.03 15.88 -6.66
C CYS A 38 -0.85 15.37 -7.50
N ASN A 39 0.39 15.64 -7.07
CA ASN A 39 1.66 15.25 -7.71
C ASN A 39 1.90 15.74 -9.15
N LEU A 40 0.95 16.46 -9.74
CA LEU A 40 1.11 17.20 -10.99
C LEU A 40 2.06 18.39 -10.80
N VAL A 41 2.56 18.95 -11.89
CA VAL A 41 3.31 20.21 -11.88
C VAL A 41 2.45 21.31 -11.23
N CYS A 42 3.07 22.11 -10.37
CA CYS A 42 2.37 23.17 -9.65
C CYS A 42 1.81 24.23 -10.62
N TYR A 43 0.49 24.39 -10.62
CA TYR A 43 -0.25 25.41 -11.38
C TYR A 43 -0.39 26.74 -10.59
N GLY A 44 0.35 26.87 -9.49
CA GLY A 44 0.36 28.09 -8.69
C GLY A 44 -0.87 28.27 -7.81
N SER A 45 -1.68 29.30 -8.10
CA SER A 45 -2.86 29.69 -7.31
C SER A 45 -4.19 29.25 -7.92
N GLU A 46 -4.18 28.67 -9.12
CA GLU A 46 -5.38 28.08 -9.73
C GLU A 46 -5.86 26.86 -8.92
N PRO A 47 -7.06 26.32 -9.13
CA PRO A 47 -7.45 25.06 -8.50
C PRO A 47 -6.80 23.83 -9.18
N CYS A 48 -6.63 22.73 -8.43
CA CYS A 48 -6.18 21.45 -9.00
C CYS A 48 -7.11 21.01 -10.14
N PRO A 49 -6.58 20.63 -11.32
CA PRO A 49 -7.39 20.05 -12.37
C PRO A 49 -8.00 18.72 -11.90
N ILE A 50 -9.24 18.46 -12.32
CA ILE A 50 -9.95 17.23 -12.00
C ILE A 50 -9.46 16.12 -12.94
N THR A 51 -8.32 15.53 -12.61
CA THR A 51 -7.76 14.36 -13.32
C THR A 51 -7.98 13.07 -12.55
N THR A 52 -7.92 11.94 -13.25
CA THR A 52 -7.90 10.62 -12.63
C THR A 52 -6.69 10.52 -11.70
N CYS A 53 -6.90 9.87 -10.55
CA CYS A 53 -5.85 9.69 -9.57
C CYS A 53 -5.02 8.46 -9.93
N GLU A 54 -3.72 8.65 -10.21
CA GLU A 54 -2.76 7.59 -10.48
C GLU A 54 -2.12 7.01 -9.21
N ALA A 55 -2.64 7.35 -8.03
CA ALA A 55 -2.14 6.79 -6.79
C ALA A 55 -2.37 5.28 -6.74
N ILE A 56 -1.32 4.54 -6.38
CA ILE A 56 -1.37 3.09 -6.21
C ILE A 56 -1.67 2.80 -4.75
N ILE A 57 -2.76 2.07 -4.52
CA ILE A 57 -3.19 1.60 -3.22
C ILE A 57 -2.85 0.12 -3.10
N LYS A 58 -2.23 -0.25 -1.99
CA LYS A 58 -1.89 -1.63 -1.65
C LYS A 58 -2.95 -2.20 -0.72
N VAL A 59 -3.56 -3.31 -1.12
CA VAL A 59 -4.58 -4.02 -0.36
C VAL A 59 -4.01 -5.39 0.02
N ARG A 60 -4.13 -5.78 1.29
CA ARG A 60 -3.57 -7.03 1.83
C ARG A 60 -4.64 -7.94 2.42
N CYS A 61 -4.38 -9.25 2.46
CA CYS A 61 -5.20 -10.18 3.26
C CYS A 61 -5.05 -9.88 4.77
N PRO A 62 -5.97 -10.32 5.63
CA PRO A 62 -5.81 -10.29 7.09
C PRO A 62 -4.53 -10.99 7.56
N CYS A 63 -4.10 -12.02 6.85
CA CYS A 63 -2.91 -12.83 7.13
C CYS A 63 -1.57 -12.16 6.81
N GLY A 64 -1.60 -11.05 6.04
CA GLY A 64 -0.44 -10.34 5.51
C GLY A 64 0.30 -10.98 4.33
N SER A 65 0.03 -12.24 3.97
CA SER A 65 0.75 -12.97 2.91
C SER A 65 0.42 -12.50 1.49
N LEU A 66 -0.84 -12.14 1.21
CA LEU A 66 -1.26 -11.63 -0.09
C LEU A 66 -1.28 -10.11 -0.10
N GLU A 67 -0.72 -9.51 -1.15
CA GLU A 67 -0.80 -8.07 -1.45
C GLU A 67 -1.15 -7.87 -2.93
N LYS A 68 -2.17 -7.04 -3.20
CA LYS A 68 -2.51 -6.58 -4.55
C LYS A 68 -2.44 -5.05 -4.62
N LYS A 69 -2.04 -4.55 -5.79
CA LYS A 69 -1.89 -3.12 -6.07
C LYS A 69 -3.00 -2.69 -7.02
N TYR A 70 -3.75 -1.67 -6.62
CA TYR A 70 -4.82 -1.09 -7.42
C TYR A 70 -4.51 0.38 -7.65
N SER A 71 -4.86 0.92 -8.83
CA SER A 71 -5.02 2.36 -8.94
C SER A 71 -6.25 2.79 -8.13
N ASP A 72 -6.25 4.00 -7.60
CA ASP A 72 -7.37 4.59 -6.84
C ASP A 72 -8.72 4.51 -7.59
N SER A 73 -8.69 4.68 -8.92
CA SER A 73 -9.86 4.49 -9.78
C SER A 73 -10.42 3.06 -9.74
N ASN A 74 -9.53 2.07 -9.78
CA ASN A 74 -9.89 0.66 -9.89
C ASN A 74 -10.17 0.04 -8.51
N LEU A 75 -9.65 0.65 -7.44
CA LEU A 75 -9.98 0.25 -6.09
C LEU A 75 -11.46 0.51 -5.80
N THR A 76 -12.01 1.64 -6.24
CA THR A 76 -13.43 1.95 -6.02
C THR A 76 -14.32 0.89 -6.67
N SER A 77 -14.03 0.48 -7.90
CA SER A 77 -14.74 -0.61 -8.57
C SER A 77 -14.51 -1.97 -7.90
N HIS A 78 -13.31 -2.23 -7.37
CA HIS A 78 -13.03 -3.47 -6.66
C HIS A 78 -13.78 -3.54 -5.32
N ILE A 79 -13.83 -2.43 -4.57
CA ILE A 79 -14.62 -2.31 -3.34
C ILE A 79 -16.12 -2.45 -3.67
N GLU A 80 -16.60 -1.83 -4.75
CA GLU A 80 -18.00 -1.97 -5.19
C GLU A 80 -18.35 -3.43 -5.52
N ALA A 81 -17.46 -4.14 -6.22
CA ALA A 81 -17.62 -5.57 -6.51
C ALA A 81 -17.54 -6.46 -5.26
N LEU A 82 -16.76 -6.05 -4.24
CA LEU A 82 -16.68 -6.72 -2.94
C LEU A 82 -17.89 -6.42 -2.04
N LYS A 83 -18.69 -5.37 -2.31
CA LYS A 83 -19.94 -5.04 -1.57
C LYS A 83 -21.12 -5.94 -1.98
N ILE A 84 -20.92 -7.24 -2.18
CA ILE A 84 -22.04 -8.17 -2.25
C ILE A 84 -22.33 -8.64 -0.82
N TYR A 85 -23.43 -8.10 -0.30
CA TYR A 85 -24.10 -8.42 0.96
C TYR A 85 -23.38 -7.94 2.23
N ILE A 86 -23.93 -6.92 2.88
CA ILE A 86 -24.03 -6.74 4.35
C ILE A 86 -24.77 -5.42 4.57
N GLU A 87 -26.09 -5.51 4.73
CA GLU A 87 -26.79 -4.60 5.63
C GLU A 87 -26.42 -5.00 7.08
N ASN A 88 -26.17 -4.00 7.94
CA ASN A 88 -26.11 -4.10 9.41
C ASN A 88 -24.90 -4.78 10.08
N SER A 89 -23.72 -4.16 10.04
CA SER A 89 -22.95 -3.92 11.28
C SER A 89 -21.86 -2.88 11.07
N ILE A 90 -22.12 -1.73 11.67
CA ILE A 90 -21.38 -0.49 11.51
C ILE A 90 -20.21 -0.56 12.50
N LEU A 91 -19.01 -0.18 12.04
CA LEU A 91 -17.78 0.14 12.80
C LEU A 91 -16.63 -0.90 12.83
N ALA A 92 -16.86 -2.22 12.78
CA ALA A 92 -15.76 -3.20 12.66
C ALA A 92 -15.46 -3.64 11.20
N ARG A 93 -16.48 -3.63 10.33
CA ARG A 93 -16.40 -4.20 8.97
C ARG A 93 -15.76 -3.29 7.91
N LYS A 94 -15.53 -2.00 8.20
CA LYS A 94 -14.93 -1.06 7.23
C LYS A 94 -13.48 -1.41 6.87
N ARG A 95 -12.72 -2.03 7.79
CA ARG A 95 -11.36 -2.52 7.46
C ARG A 95 -11.40 -3.82 6.67
N GLN A 96 -12.35 -4.71 6.95
CA GLN A 96 -12.49 -5.99 6.23
C GLN A 96 -12.97 -5.79 4.78
N GLN A 97 -13.82 -4.81 4.51
CA GLN A 97 -14.29 -4.48 3.16
C GLN A 97 -13.19 -3.94 2.21
N GLN A 98 -11.99 -3.67 2.73
CA GLN A 98 -10.82 -3.23 1.96
C GLN A 98 -9.68 -4.25 2.02
N GLN A 99 -9.97 -5.51 2.36
CA GLN A 99 -8.97 -6.57 2.48
C GLN A 99 -9.22 -7.67 1.46
N LEU A 100 -8.14 -8.31 1.02
CA LEU A 100 -8.23 -9.51 0.19
C LEU A 100 -8.72 -10.68 1.04
N GLU A 101 -9.42 -11.62 0.41
CA GLU A 101 -9.67 -12.92 1.01
C GLU A 101 -8.36 -13.74 1.03
N CYS A 102 -8.19 -14.56 2.07
CA CYS A 102 -7.10 -15.54 2.13
C CYS A 102 -7.40 -16.70 1.17
N ASP A 103 -6.37 -17.19 0.49
CA ASP A 103 -6.44 -18.38 -0.37
C ASP A 103 -5.75 -19.58 0.30
N ASP A 104 -5.69 -20.70 -0.41
CA ASP A 104 -5.07 -21.94 0.07
C ASP A 104 -3.60 -21.75 0.45
N GLU A 105 -2.85 -20.90 -0.28
CA GLU A 105 -1.47 -20.58 0.07
C GLU A 105 -1.39 -19.85 1.42
N CYS A 106 -2.33 -18.96 1.71
CA CYS A 106 -2.43 -18.31 3.02
C CYS A 106 -2.66 -19.33 4.13
N HIS A 107 -3.53 -20.32 3.91
CA HIS A 107 -3.80 -21.37 4.89
C HIS A 107 -2.54 -22.19 5.18
N VAL A 108 -1.80 -22.60 4.15
CA VAL A 108 -0.53 -23.32 4.30
C VAL A 108 0.48 -22.48 5.09
N ILE A 109 0.63 -21.19 4.75
CA ILE A 109 1.55 -20.30 5.46
C ILE A 109 1.17 -20.14 6.93
N GLN A 110 -0.12 -19.99 7.24
CA GLN A 110 -0.57 -19.88 8.63
C GLN A 110 -0.36 -21.17 9.41
N GLN A 111 -0.61 -22.33 8.80
CA GLN A 111 -0.31 -23.61 9.42
C GLN A 111 1.19 -23.76 9.71
N ASN A 112 2.05 -23.46 8.75
CA ASN A 112 3.51 -23.50 8.94
C ASN A 112 3.98 -22.55 10.04
N LYS A 113 3.40 -21.35 10.13
CA LYS A 113 3.66 -20.40 11.23
C LYS A 113 3.25 -20.99 12.58
N ASN A 114 2.06 -21.58 12.67
CA ASN A 114 1.57 -22.20 13.90
C ASN A 114 2.46 -23.37 14.34
N LEU A 115 2.88 -24.24 13.40
CA LEU A 115 3.80 -25.34 13.69
C LEU A 115 5.17 -24.81 14.17
N THR A 116 5.73 -23.84 13.46
CA THR A 116 7.00 -23.20 13.83
C THR A 116 6.92 -22.64 15.25
N GLN A 117 5.82 -21.96 15.59
CA GLN A 117 5.60 -21.41 16.92
C GLN A 117 5.40 -22.53 17.97
N ALA A 118 4.60 -23.56 17.67
CA ALA A 118 4.33 -24.67 18.58
C ALA A 118 5.61 -25.45 18.94
N PHE A 119 6.50 -25.63 17.97
CA PHE A 119 7.78 -26.30 18.17
C PHE A 119 8.93 -25.35 18.57
N SER A 120 8.64 -24.06 18.79
CA SER A 120 9.65 -23.05 19.12
C SER A 120 10.83 -23.04 18.14
N ILE A 121 10.55 -23.29 16.86
CA ILE A 121 11.57 -23.32 15.81
C ILE A 121 11.97 -21.88 15.47
N ASN A 122 13.24 -21.54 15.69
CA ASN A 122 13.79 -20.27 15.22
C ASN A 122 14.32 -20.41 13.80
N LEU A 123 13.53 -19.94 12.83
CA LEU A 123 13.89 -20.06 11.41
C LEU A 123 15.14 -19.25 11.05
N ASP A 124 15.44 -18.16 11.76
CA ASP A 124 16.63 -17.34 11.50
C ASP A 124 17.92 -18.04 11.96
N GLU A 125 17.86 -18.80 13.05
CA GLU A 125 18.98 -19.66 13.46
C GLU A 125 19.17 -20.79 12.46
N LEU A 126 18.10 -21.47 12.04
CA LEU A 126 18.18 -22.56 11.06
C LEU A 126 18.78 -22.10 9.72
N ARG A 127 18.48 -20.88 9.28
CA ARG A 127 19.05 -20.30 8.05
C ARG A 127 20.55 -20.04 8.14
N GLN A 128 21.08 -19.88 9.35
CA GLN A 128 22.51 -19.67 9.59
C GLN A 128 23.29 -20.98 9.78
N LEU A 129 22.59 -22.09 10.01
CA LEU A 129 23.24 -23.38 10.17
C LEU A 129 23.74 -23.91 8.83
N PRO A 130 24.97 -24.48 8.79
CA PRO A 130 25.43 -25.17 7.60
C PRO A 130 24.53 -26.39 7.33
N THR A 131 24.22 -26.63 6.06
CA THR A 131 23.50 -27.83 5.64
C THR A 131 24.42 -29.05 5.78
N VAL A 132 24.27 -29.77 6.89
CA VAL A 132 25.03 -31.01 7.14
C VAL A 132 24.13 -32.20 6.85
N TYR A 133 24.49 -32.95 5.81
CA TYR A 133 23.83 -34.20 5.46
C TYR A 133 24.53 -35.39 6.14
N THR A 134 23.74 -36.34 6.61
CA THR A 134 24.26 -37.60 7.17
C THR A 134 25.07 -38.36 6.12
N ASP A 135 26.05 -39.19 6.54
CA ASP A 135 26.82 -40.03 5.62
C ASP A 135 25.91 -40.91 4.75
N PHE A 136 24.85 -41.43 5.35
CA PHE A 136 23.81 -42.18 4.63
C PHE A 136 23.22 -41.40 3.44
N LEU A 137 22.79 -40.15 3.66
CA LEU A 137 22.22 -39.32 2.58
C LEU A 137 23.28 -38.96 1.53
N ARG A 138 24.52 -38.71 1.95
CA ARG A 138 25.64 -38.42 1.06
C ARG A 138 25.98 -39.60 0.16
N ASP A 139 25.90 -40.82 0.68
CA ASP A 139 26.20 -42.02 -0.09
C ASP A 139 25.03 -42.46 -0.97
N TYR A 140 23.79 -42.22 -0.51
CA TYR A 140 22.60 -42.42 -1.35
C TYR A 140 22.61 -41.53 -2.59
N ALA A 141 22.98 -40.25 -2.45
CA ALA A 141 23.02 -39.31 -3.57
C ALA A 141 24.13 -39.58 -4.61
N LYS A 142 25.11 -40.44 -4.28
CA LYS A 142 26.19 -40.86 -5.20
C LYS A 142 25.83 -42.09 -6.04
N LYS A 143 24.72 -42.76 -5.72
CA LYS A 143 24.15 -43.84 -6.54
C LYS A 143 23.28 -43.28 -7.65
#